data_AF-A0A0L0MH40-F1
#
_entry.id   AF-A0A0L0MH40-F1
#
_cell.length_a   1.000
_cell.length_b   1.000
_cell.length_c   1.000
_cell.angle_alpha   90.00
_cell.angle_beta   90.00
_cell.angle_gamma   90.00
#
_symmetry.space_group_name_H-M   'P 1'
#
loop_
_entity.id
_entity.type
_entity.pdbx_description
1 polymer ?
#
loop_
_entity_poly.entity_id
_entity_poly.type
_entity_poly.pdbx_seq_one_letter_code
_entity_poly.pdbx_strand_id
1 'polypeptide(L)'
;MLPLEQLLDYFSVHLNAEKAESERMLIEWSNSDTGERIAMRLENSALTYLPGAAEGRVTATVSLSREGLARLQMGRDPLDLTFDDLVGEGYIQTTGDSPSVLRLLNMLDDFEPMFNVVEP
;
A
#
# COMPACT_ATOMS: atom_id res chain seq x y z
N MET A 1 -4.86 -13.07 -10.50
CA MET A 1 -4.08 -12.27 -9.54
C MET A 1 -3.46 -11.15 -10.32
N LEU A 2 -3.68 -9.91 -9.88
CA LEU A 2 -3.15 -8.74 -10.56
C LEU A 2 -1.68 -8.51 -10.14
N PRO A 3 -0.83 -7.91 -10.99
CA PRO A 3 0.54 -7.55 -10.64
C PRO A 3 0.63 -6.66 -9.39
N LEU A 4 1.79 -6.61 -8.74
CA LEU A 4 2.01 -5.74 -7.58
C LEU A 4 1.74 -4.27 -7.93
N GLU A 5 2.14 -3.84 -9.12
CA GLU A 5 1.88 -2.50 -9.66
C GLU A 5 0.41 -2.06 -9.55
N GLN A 6 -0.54 -2.96 -9.84
CA GLN A 6 -1.96 -2.60 -9.79
C GLN A 6 -2.48 -2.39 -8.37
N LEU A 7 -1.91 -3.06 -7.37
CA LEU A 7 -2.20 -2.77 -5.96
C LEU A 7 -1.71 -1.37 -5.60
N LEU A 8 -0.54 -0.99 -6.10
CA LEU A 8 0.06 0.32 -5.85
C LEU A 8 -0.69 1.45 -6.58
N ASP A 9 -1.19 1.19 -7.78
CA ASP A 9 -2.13 2.08 -8.49
C ASP A 9 -3.40 2.29 -7.67
N TYR A 10 -3.97 1.21 -7.12
CA TYR A 10 -5.13 1.29 -6.26
C TYR A 10 -4.88 2.23 -5.06
N PHE A 11 -3.75 2.06 -4.35
CA PHE A 11 -3.38 2.96 -3.25
C PHE A 11 -3.24 4.42 -3.70
N SER A 12 -2.68 4.64 -4.88
CA SER A 12 -2.46 5.99 -5.42
C SER A 12 -3.76 6.74 -5.70
N VAL A 13 -4.81 6.04 -6.13
CA VAL A 13 -6.14 6.61 -6.39
C VAL A 13 -6.92 6.87 -5.09
N HIS A 14 -6.70 6.05 -4.07
CA HIS A 14 -7.45 6.12 -2.81
C HIS A 14 -6.77 6.97 -1.74
N LEU A 15 -5.59 7.53 -2.02
CA LEU A 15 -4.88 8.37 -1.07
C LEU A 15 -5.69 9.62 -0.71
N ASN A 16 -5.97 9.80 0.58
CA ASN A 16 -6.50 11.05 1.11
C ASN A 16 -5.37 12.08 1.23
N ALA A 17 -5.45 13.14 0.41
CA ALA A 17 -4.41 14.16 0.36
C ALA A 17 -4.28 14.99 1.65
N GLU A 18 -5.38 15.18 2.39
CA GLU A 18 -5.40 15.92 3.67
C GLU A 18 -4.71 15.11 4.77
N LYS A 19 -5.01 13.81 4.88
CA LYS A 19 -4.34 12.91 5.83
C LYS A 19 -2.85 12.74 5.51
N ALA A 20 -2.49 12.83 4.23
CA ALA A 20 -1.11 12.74 3.76
C ALA A 20 -0.34 14.07 3.82
N GLU A 21 -0.95 15.15 4.31
CA GLU A 21 -0.28 16.44 4.40
C GLU A 21 0.98 16.34 5.28
N SER A 22 2.11 16.83 4.75
CA SER A 22 3.43 16.80 5.40
C SER A 22 4.07 15.42 5.62
N GLU A 23 3.42 14.33 5.23
CA GLU A 23 4.00 12.99 5.30
C GLU A 23 5.04 12.76 4.18
N ARG A 24 6.11 12.05 4.53
CA ARG A 24 7.16 11.65 3.59
C ARG A 24 7.67 10.26 3.93
N MET A 25 7.56 9.34 2.99
CA MET A 25 8.06 7.98 3.16
C MET A 25 8.44 7.35 1.83
N LEU A 26 9.42 6.46 1.89
CA LEU A 26 9.86 5.62 0.77
C LEU A 26 9.73 4.16 1.21
N ILE A 27 8.73 3.46 0.68
CA ILE A 27 8.44 2.07 1.01
C ILE A 27 8.79 1.21 -0.20
N GLU A 28 9.66 0.22 0.00
CA GLU A 28 9.94 -0.78 -1.04
C GLU A 28 8.94 -1.93 -0.89
N TRP A 29 8.21 -2.22 -1.96
CA TRP A 29 7.28 -3.33 -2.05
C TRP A 29 7.87 -4.42 -2.92
N SER A 30 7.71 -5.67 -2.52
CA SER A 30 8.21 -6.80 -3.30
C SER A 30 7.27 -7.99 -3.24
N ASN A 31 7.26 -8.77 -4.31
CA ASN A 31 6.61 -10.07 -4.35
C ASN A 31 7.69 -11.15 -4.25
N SER A 32 7.70 -11.91 -3.15
CA SER A 32 8.72 -12.92 -2.87
C SER A 32 8.77 -14.04 -3.91
N ASP A 33 7.64 -14.30 -4.58
CA ASP A 33 7.48 -15.44 -5.47
C ASP A 33 7.85 -15.08 -6.92
N THR A 34 7.61 -13.83 -7.35
CA THR A 34 7.97 -13.37 -8.71
C THR A 34 9.28 -12.58 -8.74
N GLY A 35 9.77 -12.12 -7.59
CA GLY A 35 10.95 -11.25 -7.50
C GLY A 35 10.68 -9.81 -7.96
N GLU A 36 9.43 -9.46 -8.26
CA GLU A 36 9.02 -8.10 -8.57
C GLU A 36 9.33 -7.17 -7.39
N ARG A 37 9.89 -6.00 -7.68
CA ARG A 37 10.20 -4.96 -6.69
C ARG A 37 9.80 -3.61 -7.23
N ILE A 38 9.13 -2.83 -6.40
CA ILE A 38 8.65 -1.50 -6.74
C ILE A 38 8.87 -0.60 -5.54
N ALA A 39 9.54 0.54 -5.76
CA ALA A 39 9.68 1.56 -4.76
C ALA A 39 8.50 2.53 -4.84
N MET A 40 7.76 2.70 -3.76
CA MET A 40 6.67 3.66 -3.63
C MET A 40 7.09 4.82 -2.75
N ARG A 41 6.93 6.03 -3.24
CA ARG A 41 7.24 7.28 -2.54
C ARG A 41 5.97 8.08 -2.33
N LEU A 42 5.72 8.43 -1.06
CA LEU A 42 4.76 9.46 -0.68
C LEU A 42 5.52 10.77 -0.44
N GLU A 43 5.18 11.79 -1.20
CA GLU A 43 5.71 13.14 -1.01
C GLU A 43 4.74 14.18 -1.58
N ASN A 44 4.56 15.31 -0.90
CA ASN A 44 3.62 16.37 -1.30
C ASN A 44 2.18 15.86 -1.49
N SER A 45 1.71 14.99 -0.59
CA SER A 45 0.38 14.37 -0.66
C SER A 45 0.11 13.60 -1.96
N ALA A 46 1.16 13.11 -2.63
CA ALA A 46 1.06 12.30 -3.84
C ALA A 46 1.88 11.01 -3.70
N LEU A 47 1.29 9.91 -4.16
CA LEU A 47 1.98 8.63 -4.31
C LEU A 47 2.57 8.52 -5.72
N THR A 48 3.84 8.18 -5.77
CA THR A 48 4.56 7.84 -7.01
C THR A 48 5.24 6.50 -6.81
N TYR A 49 5.42 5.73 -7.89
CA TYR A 49 6.16 4.49 -7.82
C TYR A 49 7.13 4.34 -8.99
N LEU A 50 8.23 3.63 -8.73
CA LEU A 50 9.30 3.35 -9.68
C LEU A 50 9.57 1.84 -9.67
N PRO A 51 9.52 1.17 -10.83
CA PRO A 51 9.96 -0.22 -10.92
C PRO A 51 11.42 -0.36 -10.50
N GLY A 52 11.72 -1.41 -9.72
CA GLY A 52 13.06 -1.68 -9.20
C GLY A 52 13.24 -1.28 -7.73
N ALA A 53 14.50 -1.23 -7.31
CA ALA A 53 14.86 -0.92 -5.94
C ALA A 53 14.76 0.59 -5.66
N ALA A 54 14.49 0.92 -4.39
CA ALA A 54 14.37 2.30 -3.97
C ALA A 54 15.70 3.06 -4.04
N GLU A 55 15.67 4.25 -4.67
CA GLU A 55 16.79 5.19 -4.62
C GLU A 55 16.62 6.16 -3.44
N GLY A 56 17.48 6.00 -2.42
CA GLY A 56 17.53 6.86 -1.24
C GLY A 56 17.38 6.10 0.08
N ARG A 57 16.99 6.82 1.14
CA ARG A 57 16.75 6.22 2.46
C ARG A 57 15.38 5.57 2.50
N VAL A 58 15.37 4.24 2.45
CA VAL A 58 14.15 3.42 2.59
C VAL A 58 13.62 3.53 4.02
N THR A 59 12.34 3.87 4.16
CA THR A 59 11.62 3.95 5.43
C THR A 59 11.26 2.55 5.92
N ALA A 60 10.68 1.73 5.03
CA ALA A 60 10.29 0.37 5.31
C ALA A 60 10.34 -0.49 4.04
N THR A 61 10.46 -1.79 4.22
CA THR A 61 10.34 -2.78 3.14
C THR A 61 9.21 -3.73 3.47
N VAL A 62 8.38 -4.02 2.47
CA VAL A 62 7.27 -4.97 2.53
C VAL A 62 7.51 -6.06 1.50
N SER A 63 7.56 -7.31 1.97
CA SER A 63 7.65 -8.50 1.11
C SER A 63 6.36 -9.31 1.24
N LEU A 64 5.67 -9.47 0.11
CA LEU A 64 4.40 -10.17 -0.01
C LEU A 64 4.60 -11.50 -0.72
N SER A 65 4.02 -12.57 -0.19
CA SER A 65 3.80 -13.79 -0.97
C SER A 65 2.69 -13.59 -2.01
N ARG A 66 2.59 -14.50 -2.99
CA ARG A 66 1.47 -14.56 -3.94
C ARG A 66 0.12 -14.57 -3.22
N GLU A 67 0.03 -15.31 -2.12
CA GLU A 67 -1.20 -15.42 -1.34
C GLU A 67 -1.52 -14.14 -0.57
N GLY A 68 -0.51 -13.52 0.06
CA GLY A 68 -0.68 -12.22 0.73
C GLY A 68 -1.14 -11.12 -0.22
N LEU A 69 -0.52 -11.02 -1.41
CA LEU A 69 -0.93 -10.07 -2.45
C LEU A 69 -2.38 -10.30 -2.89
N ALA A 70 -2.75 -11.57 -3.16
CA ALA A 70 -4.11 -11.90 -3.58
C ALA A 70 -5.15 -11.53 -2.51
N ARG A 71 -4.87 -11.78 -1.22
CA ARG A 71 -5.78 -11.47 -0.12
C ARG A 71 -5.95 -9.97 0.10
N LEU A 72 -4.87 -9.18 0.00
CA LEU A 72 -4.96 -7.72 0.03
C LEU A 72 -5.81 -7.18 -1.13
N GLN A 73 -5.67 -7.73 -2.33
CA GLN A 73 -6.44 -7.30 -3.51
C GLN A 73 -7.93 -7.68 -3.45
N MET A 74 -8.29 -8.74 -2.71
CA MET A 74 -9.69 -9.20 -2.59
C MET A 74 -10.48 -8.44 -1.52
N GLY A 75 -9.83 -7.53 -0.78
CA GLY A 75 -10.28 -6.94 0.49
C GLY A 75 -11.79 -6.73 0.62
N ARG A 76 -12.40 -7.41 1.61
CA ARG A 76 -13.76 -7.14 2.10
C ARG A 76 -13.76 -6.36 3.42
N ASP A 77 -12.63 -6.40 4.12
CA ASP A 77 -12.38 -5.78 5.41
C ASP A 77 -11.39 -4.62 5.23
N PRO A 78 -11.27 -3.69 6.21
CA PRO A 78 -10.29 -2.61 6.15
C PRO A 78 -8.86 -3.08 5.83
N LEU A 79 -8.17 -2.31 5.00
CA LEU A 79 -6.86 -2.66 4.44
C LEU A 79 -5.77 -2.81 5.51
N ASP A 80 -5.79 -1.98 6.53
CA ASP A 80 -4.87 -2.01 7.67
C ASP A 80 -5.05 -3.29 8.51
N LEU A 81 -6.29 -3.68 8.82
CA LEU A 81 -6.60 -4.91 9.55
C LEU A 81 -6.17 -6.14 8.75
N THR A 82 -6.52 -6.18 7.46
CA THR A 82 -6.13 -7.27 6.57
C THR A 82 -4.60 -7.39 6.48
N PHE A 83 -3.89 -6.27 6.44
CA PHE A 83 -2.43 -6.25 6.41
C PHE A 83 -1.83 -6.83 7.70
N ASP A 84 -2.30 -6.39 8.87
CA ASP A 84 -1.81 -6.87 10.16
C ASP A 84 -2.04 -8.38 10.35
N ASP A 85 -3.22 -8.87 9.96
CA ASP A 85 -3.52 -10.31 9.99
C ASP A 85 -2.55 -11.11 9.10
N LEU A 86 -2.29 -10.63 7.89
CA LEU A 86 -1.37 -11.28 6.95
C LEU A 86 0.10 -11.23 7.42
N VAL A 87 0.48 -10.20 8.17
CA VAL A 87 1.79 -10.17 8.85
C VAL A 87 1.84 -11.23 9.95
N GLY A 88 0.80 -11.34 10.78
CA GLY A 88 0.69 -12.35 11.84
C GLY A 88 0.69 -13.79 11.31
N GLU A 89 0.07 -14.03 10.16
CA GLU A 89 0.06 -15.31 9.47
C GLU A 89 1.36 -15.61 8.69
N GLY A 90 2.25 -14.63 8.52
CA GLY A 90 3.55 -14.76 7.86
C GLY A 90 3.53 -14.61 6.34
N TYR A 91 2.38 -14.28 5.74
CA TYR A 91 2.25 -14.00 4.30
C TYR A 91 2.85 -12.65 3.87
N ILE A 92 3.04 -11.75 4.83
CA ILE A 92 3.71 -10.46 4.69
C ILE A 92 4.87 -10.39 5.68
N GLN A 93 6.01 -9.95 5.19
CA GLN A 93 7.18 -9.65 6.02
C GLN A 93 7.49 -8.17 5.90
N THR A 94 7.72 -7.51 7.04
CA THR A 94 8.07 -6.08 7.08
C THR A 94 9.40 -5.87 7.79
N THR A 95 10.21 -4.94 7.29
CA THR A 95 11.47 -4.53 7.92
C THR A 95 11.62 -3.01 7.87
N GLY A 96 12.41 -2.45 8.79
CA GLY A 96 12.54 -0.99 8.93
C GLY A 96 11.45 -0.45 9.85
N ASP A 97 10.83 0.68 9.47
CA ASP A 97 9.72 1.28 10.22
C ASP A 97 8.36 0.71 9.78
N SER A 98 8.04 -0.52 10.19
CA SER A 98 6.74 -1.15 9.87
C SER A 98 5.50 -0.30 10.21
N PRO A 99 5.47 0.45 11.33
CA PRO A 99 4.39 1.40 11.60
C PRO A 99 4.13 2.43 10.50
N SER A 100 5.14 2.82 9.69
CA SER A 100 4.92 3.70 8.53
C SER A 100 4.01 3.09 7.49
N VAL A 101 4.07 1.76 7.30
CA VAL A 101 3.23 1.05 6.32
C VAL A 101 1.77 1.11 6.75
N LEU A 102 1.48 0.87 8.04
CA LEU A 102 0.12 1.00 8.58
C LEU A 102 -0.38 2.43 8.51
N ARG A 103 0.47 3.44 8.77
CA ARG A 103 0.10 4.85 8.57
C ARG A 103 -0.29 5.11 7.12
N LEU A 104 0.47 4.60 6.15
CA LEU A 104 0.10 4.71 4.73
C LEU A 104 -1.27 4.11 4.44
N LEU A 105 -1.54 2.88 4.91
CA LEU A 105 -2.82 2.21 4.67
C LEU A 105 -4.01 2.97 5.29
N ASN A 106 -3.82 3.56 6.47
CA ASN A 106 -4.84 4.40 7.14
C ASN A 106 -5.08 5.76 6.46
N MET A 107 -4.17 6.19 5.58
CA MET A 107 -4.37 7.38 4.74
C MET A 107 -5.18 7.08 3.47
N LEU A 108 -5.51 5.81 3.20
CA LEU A 108 -6.36 5.45 2.08
C LEU A 108 -7.82 5.60 2.50
N ASP A 109 -8.62 6.29 1.68
CA ASP A 109 -10.06 6.40 1.89
C ASP A 109 -10.78 5.19 1.28
N ASP A 110 -11.84 4.77 1.93
CA ASP A 110 -12.86 3.89 1.34
C ASP A 110 -13.89 4.76 0.62
N PHE A 111 -14.08 4.53 -0.68
CA PHE A 111 -15.14 5.21 -1.43
C PHE A 111 -16.46 4.46 -1.23
N GLU A 112 -17.47 5.17 -0.71
CA GLU A 112 -18.84 4.66 -0.70
C GLU A 112 -19.39 4.65 -2.14
N PRO A 113 -19.72 3.47 -2.71
CA PRO A 113 -20.21 3.40 -4.10
C PRO A 113 -21.57 4.08 -4.30
N MET A 114 -22.32 4.28 -3.21
CA MET A 114 -23.66 4.88 -3.18
C MET A 114 -23.60 6.39 -2.92
N PHE A 115 -22.71 7.10 -3.61
CA PHE A 115 -22.74 8.55 -3.60
C PHE A 115 -24.05 9.06 -4.21
N ASN A 116 -24.57 10.18 -3.71
CA ASN A 116 -25.78 10.77 -4.26
C ASN A 116 -25.53 11.21 -5.71
N VAL A 117 -26.29 10.65 -6.66
CA VAL A 117 -26.14 10.95 -8.09
C VAL A 117 -27.03 12.12 -8.53
N VAL A 118 -28.17 12.32 -7.87
CA VAL A 118 -29.22 13.27 -8.29
C VAL A 118 -29.39 14.47 -7.36
N GLU A 119 -28.78 14.44 -6.18
CA GLU A 119 -28.81 15.53 -5.20
C GLU A 119 -27.39 15.74 -4.64
N PRO A 120 -26.93 16.98 -4.38
CA PRO A 120 -25.60 17.26 -3.82
C PRO A 120 -25.38 16.70 -2.41
#